data_AF-A0A7L3DU07-F1
#
_entry.id   AF-A0A7L3DU07-F1
#
_cell.length_a   1.000
_cell.length_b   1.000
_cell.length_c   1.000
_cell.angle_alpha   90.00
_cell.angle_beta   90.00
_cell.angle_gamma   90.00
#
_symmetry.space_group_name_H-M   'P 1'
#
loop_
_entity.id
_entity.type
_entity.pdbx_description
1 polymer ?
#
loop_
_entity_poly.entity_id
_entity_poly.type
_entity_poly.pdbx_seq_one_letter_code
_entity_poly.pdbx_strand_id
1 'polypeptide(L)' 'MPSIKLQSSDGEIFEVDVEIAKQSVTIKTMLEDLGMDDEGDDDPVPLPNVNAAILKK' A
#
# COMPACT_ATOMS: atom_id res chain seq x y z
N MET A 1 15.14 2.15 -1.24
CA MET A 1 14.01 2.72 -0.50
C MET A 1 13.01 1.58 -0.38
N PRO A 2 12.47 1.28 0.81
CA PRO A 2 11.49 0.21 0.95
C PRO A 2 10.25 0.59 0.12
N SER A 3 9.86 -0.28 -0.80
CA SER A 3 8.64 -0.17 -1.59
C SER A 3 7.61 -1.17 -1.11
N ILE A 4 6.34 -0.85 -1.35
CA ILE A 4 5.21 -1.71 -1.02
C ILE A 4 4.25 -1.80 -2.18
N LYS A 5 3.64 -2.97 -2.35
CA LYS A 5 2.62 -3.23 -3.36
C LYS A 5 1.23 -3.00 -2.74
N LEU A 6 0.45 -2.11 -3.33
CA LEU A 6 -0.95 -1.88 -2.98
C LEU A 6 -1.82 -2.41 -4.12
N GLN A 7 -2.81 -3.25 -3.82
CA GLN A 7 -3.79 -3.71 -4.81
C GLN A 7 -5.09 -2.94 -4.65
N SER A 8 -5.54 -2.28 -5.71
CA SER A 8 -6.83 -1.60 -5.72
C SER A 8 -8.00 -2.57 -5.86
N SER A 9 -9.22 -2.09 -5.63
CA SER A 9 -10.45 -2.89 -5.67
C SER A 9 -10.80 -3.45 -7.06
N ASP A 10 -10.27 -2.84 -8.12
CA ASP A 10 -10.34 -3.29 -9.51
C ASP A 10 -9.18 -4.21 -9.92
N GLY A 11 -8.28 -4.53 -8.98
CA GLY A 11 -7.23 -5.54 -9.13
C GLY A 11 -5.90 -5.01 -9.69
N GLU A 12 -5.76 -3.70 -9.95
CA GLU A 12 -4.47 -3.11 -10.32
C GLU A 12 -3.51 -3.09 -9.11
N ILE A 13 -2.22 -3.34 -9.36
CA ILE A 13 -1.17 -3.33 -8.33
C ILE A 13 -0.29 -2.10 -8.53
N PHE A 14 -0.01 -1.41 -7.44
CA PHE A 14 0.78 -0.19 -7.37
C PHE A 14 1.98 -0.41 -6.47
N GLU A 15 3.17 -0.29 -7.03
CA GLU A 15 4.39 -0.24 -6.24
C GLU A 15 4.69 1.22 -5.88
N VAL A 16 4.67 1.53 -4.58
CA VAL A 16 4.89 2.87 -4.06
C VAL A 16 5.90 2.82 -2.92
N ASP A 17 6.64 3.91 -2.70
CA ASP A 17 7.53 4.00 -1.55
C ASP A 17 6.73 3.92 -0.24
N VAL A 18 7.26 3.19 0.73
CA VAL A 18 6.65 3.06 2.06
C VAL A 18 6.45 4.43 2.71
N GLU A 19 7.38 5.39 2.50
CA GLU A 19 7.22 6.76 3.00
C GLU A 19 6.02 7.50 2.38
N ILE A 20 5.73 7.24 1.10
CA ILE A 20 4.56 7.80 0.40
C ILE A 20 3.29 7.12 0.91
N ALA A 21 3.28 5.79 1.02
CA ALA A 21 2.17 5.03 1.57
C ALA A 21 1.82 5.47 3.01
N LYS A 22 2.83 5.80 3.82
CA LYS A 22 2.69 6.30 5.20
C LYS A 22 2.06 7.68 5.32
N GLN A 23 1.91 8.44 4.23
CA GLN A 23 1.15 9.70 4.25
C GLN A 23 -0.35 9.47 4.51
N SER A 24 -0.87 8.30 4.12
CA SER A 24 -2.20 7.86 4.51
C SER A 24 -2.14 7.26 5.91
N VAL A 25 -2.85 7.87 6.87
CA VAL A 25 -2.91 7.37 8.25
C VAL A 25 -3.42 5.92 8.29
N THR A 26 -4.41 5.60 7.46
CA THR A 26 -4.99 4.24 7.41
C THR A 26 -3.98 3.21 6.90
N ILE A 27 -3.26 3.53 5.82
CA ILE A 27 -2.25 2.62 5.27
C ILE A 27 -1.10 2.49 6.26
N LYS A 28 -0.61 3.60 6.81
CA LYS A 28 0.41 3.62 7.85
C LYS A 28 0.08 2.65 8.99
N THR A 29 -1.11 2.77 9.60
CA THR A 29 -1.50 1.88 10.71
C THR A 29 -1.58 0.42 10.27
N MET A 30 -2.07 0.14 9.05
CA MET A 30 -2.03 -1.22 8.50
C MET A 30 -0.59 -1.77 8.37
N LEU A 31 0.35 -0.96 7.88
CA LEU A 31 1.75 -1.40 7.72
C LEU A 31 2.43 -1.64 9.06
N GLU A 32 2.19 -0.75 10.03
CA GLU A 32 2.70 -0.87 11.40
C GLU A 32 2.13 -2.11 12.11
N ASP A 33 0.83 -2.39 11.94
CA ASP A 33 0.17 -3.56 12.51
C ASP A 33 0.64 -4.88 11.86
N LEU A 34 0.97 -4.85 10.56
CA LEU A 34 1.46 -6.01 9.81
C LEU A 34 2.98 -6.21 9.92
N GLY A 35 3.72 -5.24 10.48
CA GLY A 35 5.18 -5.27 10.55
C GLY A 35 5.87 -5.12 9.19
N MET A 36 5.17 -4.58 8.18
CA MET A 36 5.65 -4.40 6.80
C MET A 36 6.49 -3.13 6.63
N ASP A 37 7.04 -2.61 7.72
CA ASP A 37 7.75 -1.32 7.76
C ASP A 37 9.17 -1.38 7.18
N ASP A 38 9.80 -2.55 7.20
CA ASP A 38 11.22 -2.75 6.93
C ASP A 38 11.53 -3.88 5.93
N GLU A 39 10.60 -4.82 5.69
CA GLU A 39 10.79 -5.93 4.76
C GLU A 39 9.87 -5.75 3.55
N GLY A 40 10.47 -5.86 2.35
CA GLY A 40 9.76 -5.89 1.08
C GLY A 40 8.95 -7.18 0.97
N ASP A 41 7.82 -7.20 1.66
CA ASP A 41 6.83 -8.24 1.51
C ASP A 41 6.30 -8.18 0.08
N ASP A 42 6.42 -9.29 -0.64
CA ASP A 42 6.08 -9.35 -2.06
C ASP A 42 4.55 -9.39 -2.27
N ASP A 43 3.80 -9.68 -1.19
CA ASP A 43 2.36 -9.78 -1.20
C ASP A 43 1.69 -8.40 -1.20
N PRO A 44 0.78 -8.13 -2.15
CA PRO A 44 0.14 -6.84 -2.26
C PRO A 44 -0.90 -6.62 -1.15
N VAL A 45 -0.88 -5.44 -0.52
CA VAL A 45 -1.89 -5.01 0.46
C VAL A 45 -3.20 -4.69 -0.27
N PRO A 46 -4.30 -5.41 -0.01
CA PRO A 46 -5.55 -5.20 -0.71
C PRO A 46 -6.31 -3.98 -0.17
N LEU A 47 -6.73 -3.10 -1.07
CA LEU A 47 -7.55 -1.91 -0.81
C LEU A 47 -8.93 -2.07 -1.45
N PRO A 48 -9.84 -2.87 -0.85
CA PRO A 48 -11.12 -3.25 -1.45
C PRO A 48 -12.08 -2.08 -1.67
N ASN A 49 -11.83 -0.93 -1.04
CA ASN A 49 -12.66 0.26 -1.12
C ASN A 49 -12.03 1.39 -1.94
N VAL A 50 -10.85 1.18 -2.54
CA VAL A 50 -10.13 2.19 -3.31
C VAL A 50 -9.86 1.64 -4.71
N ASN A 51 -10.41 2.28 -5.74
CA ASN A 51 -10.12 1.91 -7.12
C ASN A 51 -8.79 2.51 -7.60
N ALA A 52 -8.26 2.01 -8.72
CA ALA A 52 -7.00 2.45 -9.28
C ALA A 52 -6.97 3.94 -9.65
N ALA A 53 -8.08 4.48 -10.15
CA ALA A 53 -8.17 5.88 -10.55
C ALA A 53 -8.04 6.85 -9.35
N ILE A 54 -8.54 6.46 -8.18
CA ILE A 54 -8.39 7.20 -6.92
C ILE A 54 -6.98 7.00 -6.36
N LEU A 55 -6.44 5.78 -6.42
CA LEU A 55 -5.12 5.46 -5.88
C LEU A 55 -3.96 6.11 -6.67
N LYS A 56 -4.15 6.38 -7.97
CA LYS A 56 -3.21 7.11 -8.83
C LYS A 56 -3.13 8.62 -8.54
N LYS A 57 -4.05 9.17 -7.76
CA LYS A 57 -4.22 10.60 -7.55
C LYS A 57 -3.48 11.09 -6.32
#